data_AF-A0A1B6L556-F1
#
_entry.id   AF-A0A1B6L556-F1
#
_cell.length_a   1.000
_cell.length_b   1.000
_cell.length_c   1.000
_cell.angle_alpha   90.00
_cell.angle_beta   90.00
_cell.angle_gamma   90.00
#
_symmetry.space_group_name_H-M   'P 1'
#
loop_
_entity.id
_entity.type
_entity.pdbx_description
1 polymer ?
#
loop_
_entity_poly.entity_id
_entity_poly.type
_entity_poly.pdbx_seq_one_letter_code
_entity_poly.pdbx_strand_id
1 'polypeptide(L)'
;RQNEGAMLVTGIIISPLQVIPPWQHTYKTAGYCDFHCTHSTLPSEINVISALLHSHRAGREITLRHIRAGVELPPIAQDKTYDYNYQQSRVLVEEQQILPGDEIITECVYNTAARSTPTVGGYSTKQEMCLGFITYYPRSPLASCLSMTPVDFFFQTFGVQKFYHFNMTTIERMFLRLTDTQIVKKIVSTTPPSFPKLSPDDEFNDAINEEAISTLKKMADYSVEGGGENSLFDSLIIEDPEEFRNRSFTSHLHSLPWAEQLLTQRIEKAVYRGKHMTFCRLFNDSLQTQPQVFNFPNFTELANSSFNMVCPQRKLQPTVSPDHSSYILANFYVVWFSLVVVLNLSYTH
;
A
#
# COMPACT_ATOMS: atom_id res chain seq x y z
N ARG A 1 14.49 2.30 -23.46
CA ARG A 1 13.26 3.14 -23.43
C ARG A 1 13.69 4.58 -23.12
N GLN A 2 12.84 5.58 -23.37
CA GLN A 2 13.18 7.02 -23.22
C GLN A 2 13.30 7.49 -21.77
N ASN A 3 12.46 6.95 -20.86
CA ASN A 3 12.49 7.26 -19.43
C ASN A 3 12.71 5.99 -18.60
N GLU A 4 13.38 6.14 -17.46
CA GLU A 4 13.44 5.12 -16.40
C GLU A 4 12.23 5.24 -15.47
N GLY A 5 11.65 4.10 -15.10
CA GLY A 5 10.60 4.03 -14.09
C GLY A 5 11.16 3.73 -12.70
N ALA A 6 10.38 4.05 -11.68
CA ALA A 6 10.70 3.74 -10.29
C ALA A 6 9.43 3.45 -9.48
N MET A 7 9.63 2.94 -8.28
CA MET A 7 8.58 2.72 -7.30
C MET A 7 8.84 3.59 -6.07
N LEU A 8 7.83 4.34 -5.66
CA LEU A 8 7.81 5.16 -4.45
C LEU A 8 6.91 4.48 -3.43
N VAL A 9 7.45 4.19 -2.25
CA VAL A 9 6.67 3.67 -1.12
C VAL A 9 6.18 4.83 -0.25
N THR A 10 4.89 4.87 0.04
CA THR A 10 4.26 5.89 0.90
C THR A 10 3.45 5.24 2.01
N GLY A 11 3.23 5.96 3.11
CA GLY A 11 2.36 5.52 4.20
C GLY A 11 3.03 5.49 5.57
N ILE A 12 2.65 4.53 6.41
CA ILE A 12 3.13 4.43 7.78
C ILE A 12 4.37 3.55 7.81
N ILE A 13 5.45 4.04 8.43
CA ILE A 13 6.65 3.22 8.63
C ILE A 13 6.30 2.00 9.48
N ILE A 14 6.84 0.84 9.09
CA ILE A 14 6.51 -0.44 9.72
C ILE A 14 7.10 -0.47 11.13
N SER A 15 6.30 -0.14 12.12
CA SER A 15 6.71 0.07 13.51
C SER A 15 5.59 -0.29 14.47
N PRO A 16 5.90 -0.82 15.67
CA PRO A 16 4.89 -1.05 16.71
C PRO A 16 4.17 0.22 17.18
N LEU A 17 4.69 1.41 16.84
CA LEU A 17 4.03 2.70 17.12
C LEU A 17 2.73 2.91 16.32
N GLN A 18 2.45 2.09 15.31
CA GLN A 18 1.10 2.00 14.77
C GLN A 18 0.27 1.09 15.66
N VAL A 19 -0.77 1.60 16.32
CA VAL A 19 -1.66 0.82 17.19
C VAL A 19 -3.10 0.93 16.70
N ILE A 20 -3.73 -0.23 16.50
CA ILE A 20 -5.14 -0.38 16.14
C ILE A 20 -5.85 -1.11 17.29
N PRO A 21 -6.82 -0.47 17.96
CA PRO A 21 -7.55 -1.08 19.07
C PRO A 21 -8.29 -2.36 18.65
N PRO A 22 -8.53 -3.31 19.58
CA PRO A 22 -9.46 -4.41 19.33
C PRO A 22 -10.90 -3.90 19.24
N TRP A 23 -11.80 -4.75 18.71
CA TRP A 23 -13.25 -4.52 18.68
C TRP A 23 -13.73 -3.32 17.86
N GLN A 24 -12.93 -2.80 16.94
CA GLN A 24 -13.33 -1.66 16.10
C GLN A 24 -13.93 -2.14 14.78
N HIS A 25 -15.14 -1.69 14.44
CA HIS A 25 -15.71 -1.92 13.12
C HIS A 25 -15.04 -1.08 12.03
N THR A 26 -14.64 0.14 12.40
CA THR A 26 -13.99 1.13 11.55
C THR A 26 -13.00 1.89 12.42
N TYR A 27 -11.72 1.86 12.06
CA TYR A 27 -10.66 2.63 12.71
C TYR A 27 -9.68 3.12 11.67
N LYS A 28 -9.39 4.43 11.66
CA LYS A 28 -8.54 5.06 10.66
C LYS A 28 -7.13 5.32 11.17
N THR A 29 -6.14 5.09 10.31
CA THR A 29 -4.78 5.61 10.49
C THR A 29 -4.27 6.19 9.18
N ALA A 30 -3.30 7.10 9.24
CA ALA A 30 -2.70 7.66 8.05
C ALA A 30 -1.18 7.80 8.19
N GLY A 31 -0.51 7.62 7.06
CA GLY A 31 0.89 7.97 6.89
C GLY A 31 1.04 9.12 5.89
N TYR A 32 1.97 10.02 6.19
CA TYR A 32 2.13 11.30 5.51
C TYR A 32 3.48 11.39 4.81
N CYS A 33 3.42 11.82 3.56
CA CYS A 33 4.55 12.34 2.82
C CYS A 33 4.39 13.85 2.69
N ASP A 34 5.18 14.62 3.45
CA ASP A 34 5.05 16.08 3.49
C ASP A 34 5.68 16.75 2.27
N PHE A 35 5.31 18.02 2.06
CA PHE A 35 5.74 18.80 0.91
C PHE A 35 7.26 19.05 0.86
N HIS A 36 7.97 19.12 2.00
CA HIS A 36 9.43 19.29 1.97
C HIS A 36 10.10 18.05 1.38
N CYS A 37 9.53 16.87 1.61
CA CYS A 37 10.04 15.62 1.08
C CYS A 37 10.02 15.61 -0.45
N THR A 38 8.85 15.87 -1.05
CA THR A 38 8.70 15.90 -2.50
C THR A 38 9.45 17.08 -3.11
N HIS A 39 9.45 18.25 -2.47
CA HIS A 39 10.17 19.43 -2.92
C HIS A 39 11.69 19.21 -2.99
N SER A 40 12.27 18.53 -2.01
CA SER A 40 13.73 18.32 -1.92
C SER A 40 14.26 17.13 -2.72
N THR A 41 13.39 16.23 -3.17
CA THR A 41 13.78 14.98 -3.84
C THR A 41 13.25 14.82 -5.25
N LEU A 42 12.16 15.49 -5.63
CA LEU A 42 11.67 15.47 -7.01
C LEU A 42 12.34 16.60 -7.81
N PRO A 43 13.16 16.29 -8.83
CA PRO A 43 13.80 17.32 -9.64
C PRO A 43 12.83 18.04 -10.59
N SER A 44 11.74 17.35 -10.95
CA SER A 44 10.67 17.81 -11.84
C SER A 44 9.39 17.05 -11.48
N GLU A 45 8.32 17.28 -12.22
CA GLU A 45 7.13 16.44 -12.17
C GLU A 45 7.44 14.96 -12.41
N ILE A 46 6.67 14.09 -11.74
CA ILE A 46 6.63 12.66 -12.01
C ILE A 46 5.21 12.27 -12.42
N ASN A 47 5.10 11.33 -13.36
CA ASN A 47 3.86 10.78 -13.88
C ASN A 47 3.63 9.41 -13.25
N VAL A 48 2.56 9.29 -12.47
CA VAL A 48 2.14 8.05 -11.84
C VAL A 48 1.34 7.22 -12.84
N ILE A 49 1.78 5.97 -13.05
CA ILE A 49 1.16 5.06 -14.01
C ILE A 49 0.36 3.94 -13.35
N SER A 50 0.77 3.50 -12.16
CA SER A 50 0.06 2.47 -11.41
C SER A 50 0.30 2.61 -9.92
N ALA A 51 -0.62 2.07 -9.13
CA ALA A 51 -0.50 1.99 -7.69
C ALA A 51 -0.87 0.60 -7.19
N LEU A 52 -0.14 0.09 -6.21
CA LEU A 52 -0.49 -1.08 -5.41
C LEU A 52 -0.72 -0.63 -3.97
N LEU A 53 -1.88 -0.99 -3.40
CA LEU A 53 -2.25 -0.67 -2.02
C LEU A 53 -2.04 -1.90 -1.14
N HIS A 54 -1.49 -1.70 0.06
CA HIS A 54 -1.08 -2.80 0.93
C HIS A 54 -1.45 -2.55 2.40
N SER A 55 -2.11 -3.54 2.98
CA SER A 55 -2.40 -3.69 4.39
C SER A 55 -2.45 -5.18 4.73
N HIS A 56 -2.54 -5.56 6.01
CA HIS A 56 -2.72 -6.96 6.39
C HIS A 56 -4.21 -7.28 6.61
N ARG A 57 -4.51 -8.32 7.40
CA ARG A 57 -5.82 -8.98 7.47
C ARG A 57 -6.96 -8.07 7.97
N ALA A 58 -6.66 -7.02 8.74
CA ALA A 58 -7.67 -6.09 9.25
C ALA A 58 -8.00 -4.96 8.27
N GLY A 59 -7.19 -4.70 7.23
CA GLY A 59 -7.45 -3.65 6.25
C GLY A 59 -8.77 -3.85 5.50
N ARG A 60 -9.53 -2.77 5.29
CA ARG A 60 -10.83 -2.77 4.57
C ARG A 60 -10.95 -1.66 3.54
N GLU A 61 -10.29 -0.53 3.75
CA GLU A 61 -10.24 0.54 2.77
C GLU A 61 -8.85 1.16 2.78
N ILE A 62 -8.33 1.52 1.60
CA ILE A 62 -7.05 2.23 1.47
C ILE A 62 -7.23 3.34 0.43
N THR A 63 -6.81 4.56 0.76
CA THR A 63 -6.84 5.71 -0.17
C THR A 63 -5.48 6.39 -0.20
N LEU A 64 -4.94 6.60 -1.40
CA LEU A 64 -3.80 7.49 -1.66
C LEU A 64 -4.32 8.88 -2.02
N ARG A 65 -4.37 9.75 -1.02
CA ARG A 65 -4.81 11.14 -1.17
C ARG A 65 -3.67 11.97 -1.73
N HIS A 66 -4.00 12.91 -2.61
CA HIS A 66 -3.05 13.81 -3.27
C HIS A 66 -3.36 15.24 -2.85
N ILE A 67 -2.40 15.94 -2.26
CA ILE A 67 -2.57 17.31 -1.80
C ILE A 67 -1.60 18.19 -2.58
N ARG A 68 -2.11 19.32 -3.09
CA ARG A 68 -1.31 20.34 -3.77
C ARG A 68 -1.62 21.69 -3.16
N ALA A 69 -0.58 22.38 -2.69
CA ALA A 69 -0.70 23.72 -2.08
C ALA A 69 -1.81 23.81 -1.01
N GLY A 70 -1.92 22.79 -0.15
CA GLY A 70 -2.90 22.76 0.95
C GLY A 70 -4.34 22.44 0.53
N VAL A 71 -4.58 21.99 -0.70
CA VAL A 71 -5.90 21.54 -1.17
C VAL A 71 -5.81 20.11 -1.66
N GLU A 72 -6.75 19.28 -1.22
CA GLU A 72 -6.85 17.90 -1.69
C GLU A 72 -7.40 17.84 -3.12
N LEU A 73 -6.70 17.09 -3.97
CA LEU A 73 -7.07 16.72 -5.33
C LEU A 73 -7.75 15.35 -5.34
N PRO A 74 -8.33 14.90 -6.47
CA PRO A 74 -8.79 13.53 -6.60
C PRO A 74 -7.68 12.53 -6.18
N PRO A 75 -8.04 11.46 -5.44
CA PRO A 75 -7.04 10.51 -4.95
C PRO A 75 -6.32 9.82 -6.10
N ILE A 76 -5.02 9.58 -5.94
CA ILE A 76 -4.17 8.86 -6.90
C ILE A 76 -4.71 7.45 -7.11
N ALA A 77 -5.10 6.80 -6.03
CA ALA A 77 -5.73 5.49 -6.03
C ALA A 77 -6.63 5.33 -4.81
N GLN A 78 -7.71 4.59 -4.97
CA GLN A 78 -8.66 4.31 -3.90
C GLN A 78 -9.22 2.91 -4.05
N ASP A 79 -9.23 2.15 -2.96
CA ASP A 79 -9.97 0.91 -2.82
C ASP A 79 -10.84 0.97 -1.56
N LYS A 80 -12.17 1.06 -1.75
CA LYS A 80 -13.16 1.11 -0.67
C LYS A 80 -13.63 -0.28 -0.22
N THR A 81 -13.14 -1.33 -0.86
CA THR A 81 -13.50 -2.72 -0.58
C THR A 81 -12.24 -3.58 -0.63
N TYR A 82 -11.19 -3.09 0.03
CA TYR A 82 -9.88 -3.74 0.05
C TYR A 82 -9.99 -5.12 0.67
N ASP A 83 -9.44 -6.12 -0.03
CA ASP A 83 -9.29 -7.49 0.46
C ASP A 83 -7.79 -7.84 0.49
N TYR A 84 -7.30 -8.20 1.67
CA TYR A 84 -5.94 -8.67 1.89
C TYR A 84 -5.52 -9.81 0.95
N ASN A 85 -6.46 -10.66 0.53
CA ASN A 85 -6.18 -11.78 -0.37
C ASN A 85 -6.10 -11.36 -1.85
N TYR A 86 -6.49 -10.12 -2.17
CA TYR A 86 -6.54 -9.60 -3.53
C TYR A 86 -5.72 -8.31 -3.67
N GLN A 87 -4.40 -8.47 -3.72
CA GLN A 87 -3.45 -7.37 -3.84
C GLN A 87 -2.85 -7.36 -5.24
N GLN A 88 -3.20 -6.34 -6.03
CA GLN A 88 -2.66 -6.16 -7.38
C GLN A 88 -2.27 -4.71 -7.61
N SER A 89 -1.27 -4.52 -8.48
CA SER A 89 -0.97 -3.19 -9.01
C SER A 89 -2.04 -2.82 -10.03
N ARG A 90 -2.74 -1.70 -9.82
CA ARG A 90 -3.76 -1.19 -10.74
C ARG A 90 -3.19 -0.02 -11.53
N VAL A 91 -3.26 -0.12 -12.85
CA VAL A 91 -2.92 0.96 -13.77
C VAL A 91 -3.97 2.06 -13.63
N LEU A 92 -3.53 3.31 -13.55
CA LEU A 92 -4.43 4.46 -13.49
C LEU A 92 -5.09 4.66 -14.86
N VAL A 93 -6.34 5.12 -14.87
CA VAL A 93 -7.07 5.44 -16.13
C VAL A 93 -6.39 6.60 -16.85
N GLU A 94 -5.95 7.59 -16.08
CA GLU A 94 -5.18 8.74 -16.54
C GLU A 94 -3.95 8.88 -15.65
N GLU A 95 -2.79 9.14 -16.25
CA GLU A 95 -1.57 9.34 -15.48
C GLU A 95 -1.70 10.59 -14.61
N GLN A 96 -1.44 10.45 -13.31
CA GLN A 96 -1.52 11.55 -12.36
C GLN A 96 -0.14 12.15 -12.14
N GLN A 97 -0.03 13.48 -12.23
CA GLN A 97 1.23 14.18 -12.01
C GLN A 97 1.42 14.59 -10.55
N ILE A 98 2.54 14.17 -9.95
CA ILE A 98 3.00 14.68 -8.66
C ILE A 98 4.11 15.70 -8.92
N LEU A 99 3.95 16.90 -8.38
CA LEU A 99 4.92 18.00 -8.50
C LEU A 99 5.80 18.11 -7.26
N PRO A 100 7.00 18.68 -7.38
CA PRO A 100 7.79 19.08 -6.21
C PRO A 100 6.96 20.01 -5.31
N GLY A 101 6.79 19.65 -4.03
CA GLY A 101 5.97 20.39 -3.07
C GLY A 101 4.53 19.89 -2.91
N ASP A 102 4.14 18.83 -3.60
CA ASP A 102 2.89 18.11 -3.31
C ASP A 102 3.04 17.21 -2.07
N GLU A 103 1.93 16.88 -1.43
CA GLU A 103 1.87 15.91 -0.32
C GLU A 103 1.09 14.67 -0.74
N ILE A 104 1.45 13.53 -0.16
CA ILE A 104 0.78 12.24 -0.40
C ILE A 104 0.39 11.66 0.95
N ILE A 105 -0.86 11.25 1.11
CA ILE A 105 -1.34 10.63 2.34
C ILE A 105 -1.84 9.22 2.00
N THR A 106 -1.30 8.22 2.67
CA THR A 106 -1.86 6.86 2.66
C THR A 106 -2.78 6.72 3.86
N GLU A 107 -4.08 6.75 3.62
CA GLU A 107 -5.11 6.50 4.64
C GLU A 107 -5.56 5.05 4.57
N CYS A 108 -5.58 4.37 5.71
CA CYS A 108 -6.07 3.01 5.85
C CYS A 108 -7.19 2.93 6.87
N VAL A 109 -8.22 2.16 6.54
CA VAL A 109 -9.37 1.86 7.40
C VAL A 109 -9.33 0.38 7.77
N TYR A 110 -9.43 0.10 9.07
CA TYR A 110 -9.34 -1.25 9.61
C TYR A 110 -10.65 -1.71 10.23
N ASN A 111 -10.85 -3.04 10.21
CA ASN A 111 -11.84 -3.74 11.00
C ASN A 111 -11.16 -4.79 11.89
N THR A 112 -11.22 -4.55 13.19
CA THR A 112 -10.67 -5.40 14.25
C THR A 112 -11.77 -5.93 15.17
N ALA A 113 -13.04 -5.93 14.72
CA ALA A 113 -14.19 -6.39 15.50
C ALA A 113 -14.00 -7.81 16.07
N ALA A 114 -13.32 -8.68 15.32
CA ALA A 114 -13.02 -10.06 15.70
C ALA A 114 -11.71 -10.25 16.48
N ARG A 115 -10.91 -9.19 16.70
CA ARG A 115 -9.64 -9.28 17.45
C ARG A 115 -9.88 -8.90 18.90
N SER A 116 -9.33 -9.69 19.83
CA SER A 116 -9.45 -9.49 21.28
C SER A 116 -8.29 -8.70 21.90
N THR A 117 -7.21 -8.49 21.15
CA THR A 117 -6.02 -7.76 21.60
C THR A 117 -5.69 -6.61 20.65
N PRO A 118 -5.05 -5.54 21.16
CA PRO A 118 -4.51 -4.49 20.31
C PRO A 118 -3.61 -5.07 19.23
N THR A 119 -3.75 -4.52 18.03
CA THR A 119 -2.91 -4.85 16.89
C THR A 119 -1.88 -3.77 16.72
N VAL A 120 -0.61 -4.16 16.60
CA VAL A 120 0.50 -3.22 16.35
C VAL A 120 1.00 -3.32 14.92
N GLY A 121 1.70 -2.30 14.45
CA GLY A 121 2.38 -2.32 13.16
C GLY A 121 3.56 -3.32 13.15
N GLY A 122 3.77 -3.99 12.01
CA GLY A 122 4.85 -4.95 11.85
C GLY A 122 4.68 -5.87 10.65
N TYR A 123 5.60 -6.82 10.48
CA TYR A 123 5.69 -7.67 9.29
C TYR A 123 4.85 -8.96 9.36
N SER A 124 4.40 -9.37 10.54
CA SER A 124 3.54 -10.54 10.69
C SER A 124 2.14 -10.26 10.17
N THR A 125 1.45 -11.27 9.62
CA THR A 125 0.04 -11.17 9.21
C THR A 125 -0.93 -10.94 10.38
N LYS A 126 -0.48 -11.17 11.63
CA LYS A 126 -1.18 -10.82 12.88
C LYS A 126 -0.99 -9.33 13.25
N GLN A 127 0.06 -8.69 12.75
CA GLN A 127 0.31 -7.25 12.82
C GLN A 127 -0.30 -6.56 11.60
N GLU A 128 -0.15 -5.24 11.49
CA GLU A 128 -0.67 -4.47 10.34
C GLU A 128 0.38 -3.60 9.66
N MET A 129 0.06 -3.22 8.42
CA MET A 129 0.74 -2.20 7.64
C MET A 129 -0.29 -1.24 7.02
N CYS A 130 0.21 -0.07 6.61
CA CYS A 130 -0.53 0.90 5.80
C CYS A 130 0.40 1.50 4.76
N LEU A 131 0.43 0.91 3.55
CA LEU A 131 1.39 1.29 2.52
C LEU A 131 0.72 1.48 1.15
N GLY A 132 1.25 2.42 0.39
CA GLY A 132 1.01 2.58 -1.04
C GLY A 132 2.31 2.51 -1.82
N PHE A 133 2.32 1.69 -2.86
CA PHE A 133 3.43 1.52 -3.79
C PHE A 133 3.06 2.19 -5.12
N ILE A 134 3.61 3.36 -5.36
CA ILE A 134 3.35 4.20 -6.53
C ILE A 134 4.41 3.89 -7.59
N THR A 135 4.02 3.41 -8.76
CA THR A 135 4.91 3.24 -9.91
C THR A 135 4.84 4.48 -10.79
N TYR A 136 5.98 5.07 -11.11
CA TYR A 136 6.04 6.35 -11.81
C TYR A 136 7.26 6.49 -12.72
N TYR A 137 7.27 7.54 -13.55
CA TYR A 137 8.41 8.00 -14.33
C TYR A 137 8.38 9.54 -14.50
N PRO A 138 9.51 10.22 -14.76
CA PRO A 138 10.88 9.68 -14.75
C PRO A 138 11.33 9.33 -13.32
N ARG A 139 12.29 8.40 -13.21
CA ARG A 139 12.90 8.01 -11.94
C ARG A 139 13.45 9.24 -11.21
N SER A 140 13.02 9.41 -9.96
CA SER A 140 13.58 10.41 -9.03
C SER A 140 14.44 9.70 -7.97
N PRO A 141 15.27 10.44 -7.21
CA PRO A 141 16.01 9.90 -6.07
C PRO A 141 15.15 9.33 -4.93
N LEU A 142 13.88 9.76 -4.80
CA LEU A 142 12.99 9.38 -3.70
C LEU A 142 12.54 7.92 -3.81
N ALA A 143 12.92 7.09 -2.84
CA ALA A 143 12.53 5.68 -2.78
C ALA A 143 11.33 5.44 -1.85
N SER A 144 11.32 6.12 -0.71
CA SER A 144 10.20 6.06 0.22
C SER A 144 9.96 7.37 0.96
N CYS A 145 8.71 7.60 1.26
CA CYS A 145 8.22 8.77 1.99
C CYS A 145 7.19 8.30 3.01
N LEU A 146 7.66 8.02 4.22
CA LEU A 146 6.88 7.38 5.27
C LEU A 146 6.76 8.31 6.48
N SER A 147 5.82 8.02 7.37
CA SER A 147 5.74 8.72 8.66
C SER A 147 5.40 7.78 9.81
N MET A 148 5.66 8.25 11.04
CA MET A 148 5.08 7.70 12.27
C MET A 148 4.75 8.81 13.24
N THR A 149 3.91 8.51 14.21
CA THR A 149 3.70 9.34 15.39
C THR A 149 5.03 9.49 16.16
N PRO A 150 5.48 10.72 16.50
CA PRO A 150 6.66 10.93 17.34
C PRO A 150 6.54 10.18 18.66
N VAL A 151 7.65 9.66 19.16
CA VAL A 151 7.67 8.71 20.28
C VAL A 151 7.13 9.33 21.57
N ASP A 152 7.51 10.56 21.86
CA ASP A 152 7.02 11.31 23.02
C ASP A 152 5.49 11.50 22.96
N PHE A 153 4.98 11.94 21.80
CA PHE A 153 3.56 12.19 21.58
C PHE A 153 2.74 10.89 21.57
N PHE A 154 3.31 9.80 21.04
CA PHE A 154 2.71 8.48 21.07
C PHE A 154 2.49 8.01 22.51
N PHE A 155 3.52 8.00 23.35
CA PHE A 155 3.38 7.54 24.74
C PHE A 155 2.46 8.45 25.57
N GLN A 156 2.52 9.77 25.36
CA GLN A 156 1.60 10.72 25.99
C GLN A 156 0.14 10.46 25.59
N THR A 157 -0.13 10.02 24.36
CA THR A 157 -1.49 9.64 23.90
C THR A 157 -2.05 8.48 24.72
N PHE A 158 -1.20 7.59 25.21
CA PHE A 158 -1.54 6.48 26.11
C PHE A 158 -1.39 6.82 27.60
N GLY A 159 -1.20 8.11 27.92
CA GLY A 159 -1.09 8.60 29.29
C GLY A 159 0.23 8.29 29.97
N VAL A 160 1.27 7.90 29.24
CA VAL A 160 2.60 7.58 29.79
C VAL A 160 3.57 8.74 29.56
N GLN A 161 4.25 9.16 30.61
CA GLN A 161 5.17 10.30 30.56
C GLN A 161 6.64 9.88 30.68
N LYS A 162 6.93 8.87 31.50
CA LYS A 162 8.31 8.43 31.77
C LYS A 162 8.41 6.91 31.92
N PHE A 163 9.58 6.40 31.56
CA PHE A 163 9.97 5.01 31.72
C PHE A 163 11.20 4.91 32.60
N TYR A 164 11.31 3.81 33.34
CA TYR A 164 12.54 3.48 34.04
C TYR A 164 13.68 3.22 33.04
N HIS A 165 14.89 3.67 33.42
CA HIS A 165 16.15 3.43 32.71
C HIS A 165 16.29 4.05 31.30
N PHE A 166 15.20 4.50 30.68
CA PHE A 166 15.21 5.06 29.33
C PHE A 166 14.47 6.40 29.27
N ASN A 167 15.13 7.40 28.68
CA ASN A 167 14.47 8.65 28.31
C ASN A 167 13.85 8.56 26.90
N MET A 168 12.92 9.46 26.58
CA MET A 168 12.21 9.43 25.28
C MET A 168 13.15 9.49 24.07
N THR A 169 14.24 10.25 24.12
CA THR A 169 15.25 10.31 23.05
C THR A 169 15.97 8.98 22.84
N THR A 170 16.17 8.20 23.89
CA THR A 170 16.77 6.86 23.79
C THR A 170 15.77 5.88 23.19
N ILE A 171 14.51 5.95 23.62
CA ILE A 171 13.43 5.11 23.11
C ILE A 171 13.18 5.40 21.62
N GLU A 172 13.18 6.66 21.22
CA GLU A 172 13.09 7.06 19.81
C GLU A 172 14.19 6.43 18.96
N ARG A 173 15.44 6.49 19.41
CA ARG A 173 16.55 5.82 18.72
C ARG A 173 16.38 4.30 18.66
N MET A 174 15.75 3.67 19.66
CA MET A 174 15.45 2.25 19.62
C MET A 174 14.41 1.92 18.54
N PHE A 175 13.31 2.68 18.45
CA PHE A 175 12.29 2.49 17.41
C PHE A 175 12.84 2.76 16.01
N LEU A 176 13.62 3.84 15.83
CA LEU A 176 14.27 4.14 14.55
C LEU A 176 15.22 3.01 14.09
N ARG A 177 15.99 2.44 15.02
CA ARG A 177 16.86 1.29 14.72
C ARG A 177 16.07 0.04 14.37
N LEU A 178 14.92 -0.21 15.00
CA LEU A 178 14.07 -1.34 14.64
C LEU A 178 13.56 -1.19 13.21
N THR A 179 13.13 0.01 12.82
CA THR A 179 12.67 0.26 11.46
C THR A 179 13.79 0.10 10.41
N ASP A 180 15.04 0.41 10.76
CA ASP A 180 16.20 0.23 9.87
C ASP A 180 16.73 -1.21 9.82
N THR A 181 16.83 -1.88 10.97
CA THR A 181 17.44 -3.22 11.06
C THR A 181 16.57 -4.33 10.50
N GLN A 182 15.24 -4.14 10.46
CA GLN A 182 14.35 -5.08 9.79
C GLN A 182 14.44 -5.04 8.26
N ILE A 183 15.19 -4.09 7.69
CA ILE A 183 15.61 -4.08 6.28
C ILE A 183 16.92 -4.90 6.08
N VAL A 184 17.74 -5.03 7.14
CA VAL A 184 19.08 -5.67 7.10
C VAL A 184 19.07 -7.13 7.58
N LYS A 185 17.97 -7.64 8.15
CA LYS A 185 17.78 -9.09 8.35
C LYS A 185 17.59 -9.76 6.98
N LYS A 186 18.70 -9.89 6.26
CA LYS A 186 18.93 -10.88 5.22
C LYS A 186 18.31 -12.18 5.72
N ILE A 187 17.29 -12.65 5.02
CA ILE A 187 16.58 -13.89 5.28
C ILE A 187 17.64 -14.99 5.24
N VAL A 188 18.24 -15.32 6.37
CA VAL A 188 18.98 -16.56 6.56
C VAL A 188 17.90 -17.59 6.83
N SER A 189 17.25 -18.02 5.75
CA SER A 189 16.50 -19.27 5.78
C SER A 189 17.53 -20.36 5.99
N THR A 190 17.55 -20.98 7.18
CA THR A 190 18.40 -22.14 7.46
C THR A 190 17.91 -23.40 6.74
N THR A 191 16.80 -23.31 6.00
CA THR A 191 16.39 -24.29 5.00
C THR A 191 15.74 -23.60 3.80
N PRO A 192 16.28 -23.69 2.58
CA PRO A 192 15.51 -23.31 1.40
C PRO A 192 14.29 -24.23 1.30
N PRO A 193 13.10 -23.71 0.93
CA PRO A 193 11.96 -24.57 0.66
C PRO A 193 12.33 -25.54 -0.46
N SER A 194 12.25 -26.83 -0.14
CA SER A 194 12.49 -27.90 -1.10
C SER A 194 11.26 -28.04 -1.99
N PHE A 195 11.31 -27.45 -3.18
CA PHE A 195 10.33 -27.74 -4.22
C PHE A 195 10.63 -29.13 -4.80
N PRO A 196 9.59 -29.94 -5.12
CA PRO A 196 9.79 -31.15 -5.92
C PRO A 196 10.50 -30.77 -7.22
N LYS A 197 11.63 -31.42 -7.52
CA LYS A 197 12.31 -31.24 -8.80
C LYS A 197 11.45 -31.90 -9.87
N LEU A 198 10.70 -31.11 -10.63
CA LEU A 198 9.98 -31.59 -11.79
C LEU A 198 10.98 -31.90 -12.91
N SER A 199 11.04 -33.16 -13.33
CA SER A 199 11.78 -33.58 -14.52
C SER A 199 10.97 -33.25 -15.79
N PRO A 200 11.61 -33.09 -16.96
CA PRO A 200 10.90 -32.88 -18.23
C PRO A 200 9.94 -34.03 -18.61
N ASP A 201 10.13 -35.21 -18.01
CA ASP A 201 9.37 -36.43 -18.26
C ASP A 201 8.29 -36.69 -17.19
N ASP A 202 8.11 -35.78 -16.22
CA ASP A 202 7.07 -35.92 -15.20
C ASP A 202 5.70 -35.63 -15.83
N GLU A 203 4.92 -36.69 -16.05
CA GLU A 203 3.50 -36.57 -16.40
C GLU A 203 2.78 -35.68 -15.38
N PHE A 204 1.90 -34.79 -15.87
CA PHE A 204 1.02 -33.97 -15.05
C PHE A 204 0.14 -34.86 -14.15
N ASN A 205 0.67 -35.21 -12.99
CA ASN A 205 0.00 -36.03 -12.00
C ASN A 205 -0.77 -35.10 -11.06
N ASP A 206 -2.10 -35.13 -11.18
CA ASP A 206 -3.03 -34.31 -10.40
C ASP A 206 -2.81 -34.46 -8.89
N ALA A 207 -2.36 -35.63 -8.40
CA ALA A 207 -2.08 -35.85 -6.98
C ALA A 207 -0.85 -35.08 -6.49
N ILE A 208 0.21 -34.97 -7.31
CA ILE A 208 1.41 -34.18 -6.99
C ILE A 208 1.07 -32.69 -7.04
N ASN A 209 0.21 -32.29 -7.99
CA ASN A 209 -0.28 -30.92 -8.09
C ASN A 209 -1.15 -30.52 -6.88
N GLU A 210 -2.07 -31.38 -6.44
CA GLU A 210 -2.88 -31.17 -5.23
C GLU A 210 -2.02 -31.13 -3.95
N GLU A 211 -0.99 -31.97 -3.86
CA GLU A 211 -0.04 -31.93 -2.74
C GLU A 211 0.77 -30.62 -2.73
N ALA A 212 1.22 -30.16 -3.90
CA ALA A 212 1.88 -28.87 -4.05
C ALA A 212 0.94 -27.70 -3.70
N ILE A 213 -0.32 -27.72 -4.15
CA ILE A 213 -1.34 -26.72 -3.81
C ILE A 213 -1.64 -26.73 -2.31
N SER A 214 -1.76 -27.90 -1.69
CA SER A 214 -1.97 -28.06 -0.25
C SER A 214 -0.78 -27.52 0.55
N THR A 215 0.44 -27.79 0.09
CA THR A 215 1.66 -27.26 0.69
C THR A 215 1.74 -25.74 0.55
N LEU A 216 1.40 -25.19 -0.61
CA LEU A 216 1.33 -23.74 -0.85
C LEU A 216 0.23 -23.06 -0.03
N LYS A 217 -0.93 -23.70 0.16
CA LYS A 217 -1.99 -23.22 1.05
C LYS A 217 -1.53 -23.18 2.51
N LYS A 218 -0.83 -24.22 2.98
CA LYS A 218 -0.20 -24.24 4.30
C LYS A 218 0.89 -23.17 4.45
N MET A 219 1.57 -22.82 3.36
CA MET A 219 2.53 -21.70 3.33
C MET A 219 1.85 -20.32 3.27
N ALA A 220 0.65 -20.19 2.71
CA ALA A 220 -0.12 -18.94 2.79
C ALA A 220 -0.56 -18.62 4.23
N ASP A 221 -0.77 -19.67 5.04
CA ASP A 221 -0.95 -19.57 6.49
C ASP A 221 0.36 -19.52 7.28
N TYR A 222 1.52 -19.67 6.61
CA TYR A 222 2.83 -19.50 7.23
C TYR A 222 3.09 -18.01 7.44
N SER A 223 2.58 -17.48 8.56
CA SER A 223 3.21 -16.34 9.19
C SER A 223 4.63 -16.77 9.60
N VAL A 224 5.65 -15.95 9.31
CA VAL A 224 6.95 -16.11 9.95
C VAL A 224 6.72 -15.96 11.46
N GLU A 225 6.54 -17.07 12.15
CA GLU A 225 6.51 -17.16 13.63
C GLU A 225 7.94 -17.19 14.20
N GLY A 226 8.86 -16.51 13.52
CA GLY A 226 10.23 -16.30 13.95
C GLY A 226 10.35 -14.98 14.69
N GLY A 227 9.71 -14.87 15.84
CA GLY A 227 9.76 -13.64 16.63
C GLY A 227 8.86 -13.66 17.83
N GLY A 228 9.08 -14.59 18.76
CA GLY A 228 8.95 -14.24 20.18
C GLY A 228 10.02 -13.20 20.56
N GLU A 229 10.13 -12.11 19.80
CA GLU A 229 10.89 -10.95 20.20
C GLU A 229 10.07 -10.33 21.32
N ASN A 230 10.63 -10.27 22.53
CA ASN A 230 10.16 -9.33 23.54
C ASN A 230 9.89 -8.02 22.80
N SER A 231 8.61 -7.66 22.64
CA SER A 231 8.23 -6.44 21.96
C SER A 231 9.04 -5.33 22.60
N LEU A 232 9.53 -4.35 21.84
CA LEU A 232 10.22 -3.22 22.47
C LEU A 232 9.34 -2.60 23.59
N PHE A 233 8.02 -2.73 23.47
CA PHE A 233 7.07 -2.38 24.52
C PHE A 233 7.13 -3.22 25.81
N ASP A 234 7.57 -4.48 25.75
CA ASP A 234 7.73 -5.35 26.93
C ASP A 234 8.89 -4.90 27.82
N SER A 235 9.96 -4.34 27.23
CA SER A 235 11.14 -3.87 27.96
C SER A 235 10.95 -2.45 28.53
N LEU A 236 9.93 -1.72 28.10
CA LEU A 236 9.63 -0.37 28.56
C LEU A 236 8.72 -0.43 29.80
N ILE A 237 9.32 -0.24 30.99
CA ILE A 237 8.59 -0.24 32.27
C ILE A 237 8.23 1.19 32.68
N ILE A 238 6.95 1.44 32.92
CA ILE A 238 6.41 2.78 33.21
C ILE A 238 6.84 3.25 34.61
N GLU A 239 7.40 4.46 34.68
CA GLU A 239 7.76 5.16 35.93
C GLU A 239 6.66 6.17 36.33
N ASP A 240 6.14 6.91 35.35
CA ASP A 240 5.14 7.96 35.52
C ASP A 240 4.09 7.85 34.40
N PRO A 241 2.79 7.85 34.75
CA PRO A 241 2.20 8.26 36.03
C PRO A 241 2.07 7.13 37.08
N GLU A 242 1.76 7.48 38.34
CA GLU A 242 1.75 6.54 39.47
C GLU A 242 0.75 5.38 39.26
N GLU A 243 -0.36 5.64 38.59
CA GLU A 243 -1.45 4.69 38.33
C GLU A 243 -1.00 3.49 37.48
N PHE A 244 0.00 3.71 36.61
CA PHE A 244 0.52 2.70 35.68
C PHE A 244 1.93 2.23 36.04
N ARG A 245 2.50 2.73 37.15
CA ARG A 245 3.87 2.47 37.58
C ARG A 245 4.16 0.97 37.70
N ASN A 246 5.39 0.59 37.37
CA ASN A 246 5.91 -0.79 37.42
C ASN A 246 5.22 -1.79 36.48
N ARG A 247 4.44 -1.32 35.51
CA ARG A 247 3.90 -2.14 34.43
C ARG A 247 4.72 -1.95 33.15
N SER A 248 4.85 -3.01 32.35
CA SER A 248 5.35 -2.84 30.98
C SER A 248 4.33 -2.09 30.12
N PHE A 249 4.79 -1.42 29.07
CA PHE A 249 3.89 -0.72 28.15
C PHE A 249 2.94 -1.69 27.43
N THR A 250 3.38 -2.90 27.10
CA THR A 250 2.50 -3.94 26.55
C THR A 250 1.37 -4.29 27.52
N SER A 251 1.69 -4.51 28.80
CA SER A 251 0.68 -4.80 29.83
C SER A 251 -0.31 -3.64 29.98
N HIS A 252 0.20 -2.40 29.96
CA HIS A 252 -0.63 -1.20 29.96
C HIS A 252 -1.60 -1.17 28.77
N LEU A 253 -1.11 -1.37 27.54
CA LEU A 253 -1.94 -1.43 26.33
C LEU A 253 -3.03 -2.51 26.43
N HIS A 254 -2.74 -3.68 26.99
CA HIS A 254 -3.76 -4.72 27.19
C HIS A 254 -4.80 -4.38 28.25
N SER A 255 -4.45 -3.53 29.21
CA SER A 255 -5.33 -3.12 30.31
C SER A 255 -6.25 -1.93 29.98
N LEU A 256 -6.02 -1.24 28.87
CA LEU A 256 -6.84 -0.10 28.48
C LEU A 256 -8.29 -0.54 28.16
N PRO A 257 -9.30 0.28 28.52
CA PRO A 257 -10.71 -0.06 28.31
C PRO A 257 -11.10 0.19 26.83
N TRP A 258 -10.61 -0.65 25.92
CA TRP A 258 -10.83 -0.50 24.47
C TRP A 258 -12.29 -0.57 24.00
N ALA A 259 -13.19 -1.05 24.86
CA ALA A 259 -14.63 -0.99 24.62
C ALA A 259 -15.19 0.44 24.71
N GLU A 260 -14.49 1.36 25.38
CA GLU A 260 -14.89 2.76 25.50
C GLU A 260 -14.61 3.53 24.21
N GLN A 261 -15.67 3.88 23.48
CA GLN A 261 -15.57 4.60 22.21
C GLN A 261 -14.88 5.96 22.33
N LEU A 262 -15.07 6.68 23.45
CA LEU A 262 -14.43 7.98 23.65
C LEU A 262 -12.90 7.86 23.72
N LEU A 263 -12.38 6.77 24.32
CA LEU A 263 -10.96 6.48 24.36
C LEU A 263 -10.44 6.19 22.95
N THR A 264 -11.09 5.27 22.23
CA THR A 264 -10.63 4.86 20.90
C THR A 264 -10.70 6.01 19.89
N GLN A 265 -11.76 6.82 19.91
CA GLN A 265 -11.89 8.02 19.06
C GLN A 265 -10.84 9.09 19.39
N ARG A 266 -10.49 9.27 20.66
CA ARG A 266 -9.43 10.21 21.07
C ARG A 266 -8.07 9.76 20.55
N ILE A 267 -7.77 8.46 20.67
CA ILE A 267 -6.53 7.88 20.17
C ILE A 267 -6.51 7.96 18.65
N GLU A 268 -7.58 7.56 17.97
CA GLU A 268 -7.74 7.68 16.51
C GLU A 268 -7.44 9.10 16.05
N LYS A 269 -8.08 10.10 16.67
CA LYS A 269 -7.85 11.51 16.34
C LYS A 269 -6.39 11.93 16.58
N ALA A 270 -5.73 11.43 17.63
CA ALA A 270 -4.33 11.74 17.91
C ALA A 270 -3.38 11.09 16.90
N VAL A 271 -3.62 9.85 16.49
CA VAL A 271 -2.74 9.13 15.54
C VAL A 271 -3.04 9.43 14.08
N TYR A 272 -4.24 9.93 13.76
CA TYR A 272 -4.67 10.29 12.41
C TYR A 272 -4.60 11.81 12.16
N ARG A 273 -4.82 12.66 13.16
CA ARG A 273 -4.81 14.14 13.03
C ARG A 273 -3.89 14.81 14.06
N GLY A 274 -2.82 14.14 14.46
CA GLY A 274 -1.88 14.66 15.43
C GLY A 274 -0.53 14.98 14.81
N LYS A 275 0.51 14.72 15.60
CA LYS A 275 1.90 14.92 15.18
C LYS A 275 2.38 13.71 14.40
N HIS A 276 3.06 13.96 13.28
CA HIS A 276 3.74 12.93 12.50
C HIS A 276 5.17 13.37 12.21
N MET A 277 6.11 12.47 12.49
CA MET A 277 7.50 12.56 12.07
C MET A 277 7.63 11.91 10.69
N THR A 278 8.13 12.64 9.69
CA THR A 278 8.25 12.16 8.30
C THR A 278 9.67 11.74 7.95
N PHE A 279 9.80 10.77 7.04
CA PHE A 279 11.05 10.12 6.64
C PHE A 279 11.17 10.09 5.12
N CYS A 280 12.13 10.85 4.61
CA CYS A 280 12.46 10.95 3.18
C CYS A 280 13.67 10.12 2.86
N ARG A 281 13.46 8.89 2.36
CA ARG A 281 14.55 7.97 2.07
C ARG A 281 14.86 7.93 0.58
N LEU A 282 16.15 8.03 0.26
CA LEU A 282 16.66 7.81 -1.08
C LEU A 282 16.88 6.32 -1.37
N PHE A 283 17.11 5.96 -2.63
CA PHE A 283 17.40 4.57 -3.04
C PHE A 283 18.70 3.97 -2.47
N ASN A 284 19.59 4.78 -1.91
CA ASN A 284 20.81 4.34 -1.22
C ASN A 284 20.61 4.17 0.30
N ASP A 285 19.36 4.13 0.76
CA ASP A 285 18.92 4.07 2.15
C ASP A 285 19.30 5.25 3.05
N SER A 286 19.91 6.31 2.51
CA SER A 286 20.15 7.55 3.25
C SER A 286 18.88 8.40 3.36
N LEU A 287 18.77 9.17 4.44
CA LEU A 287 17.75 10.20 4.59
C LEU A 287 18.19 11.47 3.84
N GLN A 288 17.33 11.99 2.95
CA GLN A 288 17.60 13.25 2.23
C GLN A 288 17.63 14.44 3.19
N THR A 289 16.68 14.46 4.13
CA THR A 289 16.51 15.52 5.12
C THR A 289 16.43 14.92 6.51
N GLN A 290 16.76 15.71 7.53
CA GLN A 290 16.48 15.29 8.90
C GLN A 290 14.97 15.10 9.08
N PRO A 291 14.52 14.06 9.80
CA PRO A 291 13.11 13.87 10.09
C PRO A 291 12.52 15.11 10.77
N GLN A 292 11.37 15.57 10.27
CA GLN A 292 10.67 16.73 10.82
C GLN A 292 9.31 16.30 11.35
N VAL A 293 8.85 16.99 12.39
CA VAL A 293 7.53 16.76 13.00
C VAL A 293 6.56 17.81 12.53
N PHE A 294 5.48 17.37 11.87
CA PHE A 294 4.38 18.20 11.42
C PHE A 294 3.09 17.85 12.15
N ASN A 295 2.15 18.80 12.19
CA ASN A 295 0.77 18.54 12.62
C ASN A 295 -0.11 18.37 11.38
N PHE A 296 -0.91 17.31 11.34
CA PHE A 296 -1.85 17.04 10.26
C PHE A 296 -3.30 16.98 10.79
N PRO A 297 -4.33 17.14 9.93
CA PRO A 297 -4.24 17.59 8.55
C PRO A 297 -3.95 19.10 8.50
N ASN A 298 -3.11 19.51 7.54
CA ASN A 298 -2.87 20.92 7.22
C ASN A 298 -3.31 21.22 5.78
N PHE A 299 -4.50 20.74 5.41
CA PHE A 299 -5.05 20.91 4.08
C PHE A 299 -6.58 20.97 4.14
N THR A 300 -7.17 21.49 3.06
CA THR A 300 -8.62 21.50 2.84
C THR A 300 -9.02 20.22 2.13
N GLU A 301 -9.87 19.42 2.75
CA GLU A 301 -10.36 18.17 2.17
C GLU A 301 -11.19 18.44 0.90
N LEU A 302 -11.11 17.53 -0.05
CA LEU A 302 -11.91 17.59 -1.27
C LEU A 302 -13.38 17.43 -0.87
N ALA A 303 -14.21 18.41 -1.20
CA ALA A 303 -15.64 18.30 -0.95
C ALA A 303 -16.18 17.02 -1.61
N ASN A 304 -17.03 16.26 -0.89
CA ASN A 304 -17.80 15.16 -1.44
C ASN A 304 -18.79 15.68 -2.49
N SER A 305 -18.28 16.11 -3.65
CA SER A 305 -19.05 16.06 -4.86
C SER A 305 -19.25 14.57 -5.12
N SER A 306 -20.50 14.13 -5.06
CA SER A 306 -20.92 12.85 -5.58
C SER A 306 -20.45 12.76 -7.02
N PHE A 307 -19.25 12.22 -7.23
CA PHE A 307 -18.79 11.76 -8.52
C PHE A 307 -19.72 10.61 -8.89
N ASN A 308 -20.85 10.97 -9.51
CA ASN A 308 -21.62 10.08 -10.35
C ASN A 308 -20.71 9.74 -11.53
N MET A 309 -19.74 8.87 -11.28
CA MET A 309 -19.02 8.18 -12.32
C MET A 309 -20.03 7.22 -12.92
N VAL A 310 -20.85 7.76 -13.83
CA VAL A 310 -21.60 6.94 -14.77
C VAL A 310 -20.53 6.26 -15.60
N CYS A 311 -20.18 5.02 -15.25
CA CYS A 311 -19.48 4.13 -16.16
C CYS A 311 -20.24 4.23 -17.49
N PRO A 312 -19.61 4.71 -18.58
CA PRO A 312 -20.22 4.61 -19.89
C PRO A 312 -20.38 3.11 -20.10
N GLN A 313 -21.62 2.63 -19.99
CA GLN A 313 -21.97 1.30 -20.42
C GLN A 313 -21.67 1.27 -21.91
N ARG A 314 -20.46 0.84 -22.26
CA ARG A 314 -20.13 0.48 -23.61
C ARG A 314 -21.03 -0.71 -23.88
N LYS A 315 -22.18 -0.44 -24.52
CA LYS A 315 -23.02 -1.49 -25.08
C LYS A 315 -22.08 -2.33 -25.91
N LEU A 316 -21.78 -3.53 -25.43
CA LEU A 316 -21.22 -4.59 -26.25
C LEU A 316 -22.25 -4.81 -27.34
N GLN A 317 -22.08 -4.12 -28.47
CA GLN A 317 -22.69 -4.56 -29.70
C GLN A 317 -22.11 -5.94 -29.95
N PRO A 318 -22.95 -6.98 -30.11
CA PRO A 318 -22.45 -8.28 -30.50
C PRO A 318 -21.76 -8.10 -31.84
N THR A 319 -20.43 -8.26 -31.83
CA THR A 319 -19.67 -8.45 -33.06
C THR A 319 -20.14 -9.78 -33.63
N VAL A 320 -21.04 -9.70 -34.61
CA VAL A 320 -21.37 -10.84 -35.45
C VAL A 320 -20.09 -11.20 -36.20
N SER A 321 -19.51 -12.33 -35.81
CA SER A 321 -18.52 -13.05 -36.61
C SER A 321 -19.11 -13.31 -37.99
N PRO A 322 -18.43 -12.97 -39.11
CA PRO A 322 -18.93 -13.30 -40.43
C PRO A 322 -18.92 -14.82 -40.58
N ASP A 323 -20.12 -15.38 -40.66
CA ASP A 323 -20.34 -16.79 -40.94
C ASP A 323 -19.82 -17.11 -42.34
N HIS A 324 -19.04 -18.18 -42.45
CA HIS A 324 -18.48 -18.69 -43.70
C HIS A 324 -19.59 -19.36 -44.53
N SER A 325 -20.52 -18.59 -45.10
CA SER A 325 -21.50 -19.13 -46.04
C SER A 325 -22.14 -18.07 -46.95
N SER A 326 -21.32 -17.37 -47.74
CA SER A 326 -21.81 -16.59 -48.89
C SER A 326 -20.71 -16.17 -49.87
N TYR A 327 -19.78 -17.08 -50.19
CA TYR A 327 -18.77 -16.90 -51.24
C TYR A 327 -19.07 -17.67 -52.53
N ILE A 328 -20.34 -17.80 -52.93
CA ILE A 328 -20.70 -18.50 -54.19
C ILE A 328 -21.52 -17.66 -55.18
N LEU A 329 -22.02 -16.46 -54.86
CA LEU A 329 -22.88 -15.72 -55.80
C LEU A 329 -22.40 -14.33 -56.25
N ALA A 330 -21.14 -13.96 -55.99
CA ALA A 330 -20.62 -12.63 -56.37
C ALA A 330 -19.48 -12.65 -57.42
N ASN A 331 -19.23 -13.78 -58.10
CA ASN A 331 -18.19 -13.89 -59.14
C ASN A 331 -18.70 -14.12 -60.57
N PHE A 332 -20.00 -13.95 -60.82
CA PHE A 332 -20.55 -14.08 -62.18
C PHE A 332 -20.79 -12.76 -62.92
N TYR A 333 -20.60 -11.59 -62.29
CA TYR A 333 -20.87 -10.30 -62.94
C TYR A 333 -19.63 -9.47 -63.31
N VAL A 334 -18.42 -9.88 -62.92
CA VAL A 334 -17.19 -9.11 -63.24
C VAL A 334 -16.37 -9.73 -64.38
N VAL A 335 -16.75 -10.92 -64.89
CA VAL A 335 -16.03 -11.59 -66.00
C VAL A 335 -16.64 -11.29 -67.38
N TRP A 336 -17.80 -10.64 -67.47
CA TRP A 336 -18.45 -10.37 -68.76
C TRP A 336 -18.15 -9.00 -69.38
N PHE A 337 -17.52 -8.06 -68.67
CA PHE A 337 -17.21 -6.73 -69.20
C PHE A 337 -15.76 -6.52 -69.68
N SER A 338 -14.89 -7.51 -69.50
CA SER A 338 -13.48 -7.42 -69.92
C SER A 338 -13.15 -8.23 -71.19
N LEU A 339 -14.15 -8.85 -71.83
CA LEU A 339 -13.94 -9.70 -73.02
C LEU A 339 -14.49 -9.11 -74.34
N VAL A 340 -15.08 -7.90 -74.32
CA VAL A 340 -15.60 -7.23 -75.54
C VAL A 340 -14.67 -6.12 -76.06
N VAL A 341 -13.62 -5.74 -75.31
CA VAL A 341 -12.72 -4.64 -75.73
C VAL A 341 -11.39 -5.12 -76.36
N VAL A 342 -11.09 -6.42 -76.40
CA VAL A 342 -9.83 -6.96 -76.95
C VAL A 342 -9.98 -7.65 -78.33
N LEU A 343 -11.18 -7.63 -78.95
CA LEU A 343 -11.42 -8.26 -80.26
C LEU A 343 -11.86 -7.29 -81.38
N ASN A 344 -11.45 -6.02 -81.34
CA ASN A 344 -11.73 -5.07 -82.43
C ASN A 344 -10.56 -4.14 -82.82
N LEU A 345 -9.31 -4.60 -82.71
CA LEU A 345 -8.15 -3.92 -83.30
C LEU A 345 -7.16 -4.95 -83.87
N SER A 346 -7.55 -5.58 -84.98
CA SER A 346 -6.65 -6.17 -85.98
C SER A 346 -7.48 -6.71 -87.15
N TYR A 347 -7.97 -5.84 -88.04
CA TYR A 347 -8.19 -6.15 -89.46
C TYR A 347 -8.44 -4.84 -90.22
N THR A 348 -7.77 -4.71 -91.39
CA THR A 348 -7.84 -3.61 -92.39
C THR A 348 -7.17 -2.30 -91.93
N HIS A 349 -6.19 -1.71 -92.63
CA HIS A 349 -5.72 -1.86 -94.01
C HIS A 349 -4.27 -1.40 -94.15
#